data_AF-A0A2A8V2G1-F1
#
_entry.id   AF-A0A2A8V2G1-F1
#
_cell.length_a   1.000
_cell.length_b   1.000
_cell.length_c   1.000
_cell.angle_alpha   90.00
_cell.angle_beta   90.00
_cell.angle_gamma   90.00
#
_symmetry.space_group_name_H-M   'P 1'
#
loop_
_entity.id
_entity.type
_entity.pdbx_description
1 polymer ?
#
loop_
_entity_poly.entity_id
_entity_poly.type
_entity_poly.pdbx_seq_one_letter_code
_entity_poly.pdbx_strand_id
1 'polypeptide(L)'
;MIKKMGVMIVTISLIFFAYTHSRPIDEITVEKKGEGAPQVVYEMNNQKKLREFTGLVESFKWYSTGIYTGTDYTFTWGGEQYDVHLHKDKSVEIFRIRDGEIERTVLLAGDAGPFLELMTGGKMER
;
A
#
# COMPACT_ATOMS: atom_id res chain seq x y z
N MET A 1 41.58 -6.95 -38.25
CA MET A 1 41.51 -5.73 -37.42
C MET A 1 40.73 -4.65 -38.15
N ILE A 2 39.42 -4.50 -37.89
CA ILE A 2 38.65 -3.25 -37.98
C ILE A 2 37.64 -3.29 -36.82
N LYS A 3 37.41 -2.11 -36.26
CA LYS A 3 36.94 -1.76 -34.92
C LYS A 3 35.43 -1.47 -34.93
N LYS A 4 34.73 -1.92 -33.87
CA LYS A 4 33.53 -1.35 -33.20
C LYS A 4 32.35 -0.79 -34.02
N MET A 5 31.14 -1.21 -33.63
CA MET A 5 29.96 -0.41 -33.18
C MET A 5 28.73 -1.34 -33.34
N GLY A 6 28.06 -1.80 -32.29
CA GLY A 6 27.44 -0.99 -31.24
C GLY A 6 26.02 -0.65 -31.68
N VAL A 7 25.09 -1.61 -31.64
CA VAL A 7 23.64 -1.34 -31.72
C VAL A 7 22.99 -2.04 -30.54
N MET A 8 22.86 -1.27 -29.47
CA MET A 8 22.05 -1.60 -28.31
C MET A 8 20.59 -1.41 -28.73
N ILE A 9 19.89 -2.51 -29.02
CA ILE A 9 18.44 -2.47 -29.23
C ILE A 9 17.82 -2.26 -27.86
N VAL A 10 17.43 -1.01 -27.59
CA VAL A 10 16.60 -0.64 -26.44
C VAL A 10 15.18 -1.04 -26.79
N THR A 11 14.75 -2.21 -26.31
CA THR A 11 13.34 -2.61 -26.39
C THR A 11 12.58 -1.87 -25.31
N ILE A 12 12.05 -0.68 -25.65
CA ILE A 12 11.01 -0.01 -24.85
C ILE A 12 9.74 -0.83 -25.02
N SER A 13 9.46 -1.72 -24.07
CA SER A 13 8.15 -2.33 -23.93
C SER A 13 7.21 -1.31 -23.29
N LEU A 14 6.40 -0.67 -24.13
CA LEU A 14 5.21 0.10 -23.76
C LEU A 14 4.28 -0.77 -22.90
N ILE A 15 4.22 -0.50 -21.60
CA ILE A 15 3.17 -1.07 -20.75
C ILE A 15 1.95 -0.17 -20.89
N PHE A 16 1.00 -0.61 -21.72
CA PHE A 16 -0.38 -0.09 -21.73
C PHE A 16 -1.07 -0.52 -20.43
N PHE A 17 -1.02 0.31 -19.38
CA PHE A 17 -1.96 0.20 -18.26
C PHE A 17 -3.27 0.89 -18.63
N ALA A 18 -4.08 0.21 -19.43
CA ALA A 18 -5.49 0.55 -19.59
C ALA A 18 -6.31 -0.73 -19.37
N TYR A 19 -6.43 -1.11 -18.09
CA TYR A 19 -7.42 -2.10 -17.65
C TYR A 19 -8.08 -1.60 -16.37
N THR A 20 -9.04 -0.69 -16.55
CA THR A 20 -10.08 -0.43 -15.55
C THR A 20 -11.05 -1.60 -15.57
N HIS A 21 -10.67 -2.69 -14.91
CA HIS A 21 -11.61 -3.64 -14.35
C HIS A 21 -11.21 -3.77 -12.90
N SER A 22 -12.04 -3.20 -12.01
CA SER A 22 -11.99 -3.46 -10.57
C SER A 22 -12.06 -4.97 -10.40
N ARG A 23 -10.89 -5.60 -10.23
CA ARG A 23 -10.82 -7.01 -9.90
C ARG A 23 -11.58 -7.20 -8.59
N PRO A 24 -12.37 -8.26 -8.43
CA PRO A 24 -12.86 -8.61 -7.10
C PRO A 24 -11.66 -8.63 -6.15
N ILE A 25 -11.80 -7.93 -5.02
CA ILE A 25 -10.76 -7.88 -4.00
C ILE A 25 -10.73 -9.27 -3.37
N ASP A 26 -9.92 -10.15 -3.95
CA ASP A 26 -9.81 -11.54 -3.54
C ASP A 26 -8.78 -11.70 -2.41
N GLU A 27 -7.89 -10.72 -2.26
CA GLU A 27 -6.79 -10.76 -1.30
C GLU A 27 -6.27 -9.37 -0.95
N ILE A 28 -5.80 -9.22 0.29
CA ILE A 28 -4.98 -8.09 0.74
C ILE A 28 -3.70 -8.66 1.33
N THR A 29 -2.56 -8.22 0.80
CA THR A 29 -1.23 -8.57 1.31
C THR A 29 -0.69 -7.40 2.09
N VAL A 30 -0.18 -7.67 3.28
CA VAL A 30 0.43 -6.69 4.18
C VAL A 30 1.88 -7.05 4.42
N GLU A 31 2.76 -6.10 4.15
CA GLU A 31 4.20 -6.19 4.34
C GLU A 31 4.64 -5.26 5.45
N LYS A 32 5.55 -5.71 6.31
CA LYS A 32 6.31 -4.84 7.22
C LYS A 32 7.54 -4.33 6.48
N LYS A 33 7.77 -3.02 6.52
CA LYS A 33 8.99 -2.37 6.03
C LYS A 33 9.95 -2.16 7.21
N GLY A 34 11.22 -2.44 6.99
CA GLY A 34 12.28 -2.30 7.99
C GLY A 34 13.64 -2.19 7.31
N GLU A 35 14.73 -2.32 8.07
CA GLU A 35 16.10 -2.22 7.53
C GLU A 35 16.48 -3.37 6.57
N GLY A 36 15.64 -4.41 6.47
CA GLY A 36 15.83 -5.57 5.59
C GLY A 36 14.87 -5.62 4.41
N ALA A 37 14.83 -6.77 3.74
CA ALA A 37 13.84 -7.02 2.71
C ALA A 37 12.41 -6.94 3.29
N PRO A 38 11.43 -6.41 2.54
CA PRO A 38 10.02 -6.42 2.96
C PRO A 38 9.56 -7.83 3.34
N GLN A 39 8.84 -7.95 4.45
CA GLN A 39 8.33 -9.22 4.94
C GLN A 39 6.81 -9.20 4.91
N VAL A 40 6.20 -10.16 4.20
CA VAL A 40 4.75 -10.38 4.28
C VAL A 40 4.40 -10.85 5.69
N VAL A 41 3.62 -10.04 6.42
CA VAL A 41 3.20 -10.31 7.81
C VAL A 41 1.76 -10.79 7.90
N TYR A 42 0.93 -10.44 6.92
CA TYR A 42 -0.46 -10.87 6.88
C TYR A 42 -1.00 -10.95 5.45
N GLU A 43 -1.72 -12.02 5.17
CA GLU A 43 -2.53 -12.19 3.97
C GLU A 43 -3.98 -12.35 4.40
N MET A 44 -4.84 -11.46 3.90
CA MET A 44 -6.27 -11.48 4.18
C MET A 44 -7.00 -12.01 2.95
N ASN A 45 -7.51 -13.24 3.05
CA ASN A 45 -8.30 -13.91 2.01
C ASN A 45 -9.73 -14.27 2.48
N ASN A 46 -10.07 -13.90 3.72
CA ASN A 46 -11.39 -14.17 4.29
C ASN A 46 -12.40 -13.11 3.84
N GLN A 47 -13.44 -13.53 3.13
CA GLN A 47 -14.49 -12.66 2.57
C GLN A 47 -15.18 -11.73 3.60
N LYS A 48 -15.34 -12.15 4.86
CA LYS A 48 -15.91 -11.28 5.90
C LYS A 48 -14.93 -10.16 6.26
N LYS A 49 -13.67 -10.51 6.54
CA LYS A 49 -12.61 -9.54 6.86
C LYS A 49 -12.31 -8.61 5.69
N LEU A 50 -12.31 -9.13 4.46
CA LEU A 50 -12.11 -8.34 3.24
C LEU A 50 -13.19 -7.27 3.09
N ARG A 51 -14.46 -7.61 3.37
CA ARG A 51 -15.56 -6.62 3.37
C ARG A 51 -15.41 -5.58 4.47
N GLU A 52 -15.07 -6.00 5.68
CA GLU A 52 -14.82 -5.09 6.81
C GLU A 52 -13.67 -4.12 6.48
N PHE A 53 -12.56 -4.62 5.95
CA PHE A 53 -11.40 -3.82 5.57
C PHE A 53 -11.73 -2.87 4.42
N THR A 54 -12.40 -3.38 3.39
CA THR A 54 -12.83 -2.58 2.23
C THR A 54 -13.72 -1.42 2.67
N GLY A 55 -14.76 -1.69 3.46
CA GLY A 55 -15.65 -0.64 3.97
C GLY A 55 -14.92 0.39 4.83
N LEU A 56 -13.91 -0.04 5.60
CA LEU A 56 -13.08 0.87 6.38
C LEU A 56 -12.22 1.78 5.49
N VAL A 57 -11.47 1.21 4.53
CA VAL A 57 -10.61 2.00 3.62
C VAL A 57 -11.42 2.96 2.75
N GLU A 58 -12.58 2.52 2.26
CA GLU A 58 -13.50 3.37 1.48
C GLU A 58 -14.08 4.52 2.31
N SER A 59 -14.19 4.36 3.63
CA SER A 59 -14.70 5.42 4.52
C SER A 59 -13.67 6.52 4.83
N PHE A 60 -12.40 6.31 4.50
CA PHE A 60 -11.34 7.26 4.79
C PHE A 60 -11.52 8.58 4.03
N LYS A 61 -11.27 9.70 4.73
CA LYS A 61 -11.20 11.02 4.10
C LYS A 61 -9.78 11.28 3.62
N TRP A 62 -9.62 11.32 2.31
CA TRP A 62 -8.33 11.53 1.64
C TRP A 62 -8.09 13.02 1.36
N TYR A 63 -6.83 13.45 1.50
CA TYR A 63 -6.37 14.81 1.25
C TYR A 63 -5.17 14.78 0.30
N SER A 64 -5.21 15.55 -0.80
CA SER A 64 -4.22 15.56 -1.89
C SER A 64 -2.97 16.42 -1.65
N THR A 65 -2.69 16.78 -0.39
CA THR A 65 -1.55 17.64 -0.01
C THR A 65 -0.65 16.98 1.03
N GLY A 66 -0.59 15.65 1.03
CA GLY A 66 0.18 14.91 2.02
C GLY A 66 1.69 15.13 1.86
N ILE A 67 2.38 15.45 2.96
CA ILE A 67 3.83 15.27 3.02
C ILE A 67 4.06 13.80 3.37
N TYR A 68 4.78 13.08 2.51
CA TYR A 68 5.16 11.70 2.79
C TYR A 68 6.20 11.66 3.93
N THR A 69 5.84 11.01 5.04
CA THR A 69 6.60 11.03 6.30
C THR A 69 7.35 9.73 6.58
N GLY A 70 6.96 8.63 5.93
CA GLY A 70 7.60 7.33 6.11
C GLY A 70 6.67 6.16 5.83
N THR A 71 7.16 4.95 6.10
CA THR A 71 6.39 3.70 5.95
C THR A 71 6.91 2.64 6.90
N ASP A 72 6.02 2.13 7.73
CA ASP A 72 6.24 0.98 8.63
C ASP A 72 5.59 -0.28 8.06
N TYR A 73 4.43 -0.14 7.41
CA TYR A 73 3.74 -1.22 6.72
C TYR A 73 3.27 -0.78 5.35
N THR A 74 3.17 -1.72 4.43
CA THR A 74 2.53 -1.52 3.13
C THR A 74 1.42 -2.54 2.99
N PHE A 75 0.23 -2.14 2.54
CA PHE A 75 -0.80 -3.08 2.12
C PHE A 75 -1.18 -2.87 0.66
N THR A 76 -1.46 -3.96 -0.06
CA THR A 76 -1.96 -3.90 -1.43
C THR A 76 -3.45 -4.22 -1.45
N TRP A 77 -4.24 -3.32 -2.02
CA TRP A 77 -5.70 -3.46 -2.12
C TRP A 77 -6.18 -2.94 -3.48
N GLY A 78 -7.01 -3.72 -4.18
CA GLY A 78 -7.54 -3.34 -5.49
C GLY A 78 -6.48 -3.16 -6.58
N GLY A 79 -5.28 -3.74 -6.40
CA GLY A 79 -4.13 -3.54 -7.28
C GLY A 79 -3.35 -2.24 -7.01
N GLU A 80 -3.73 -1.48 -5.98
CA GLU A 80 -3.03 -0.28 -5.54
C GLU A 80 -2.26 -0.56 -4.25
N GLN A 81 -1.13 0.14 -4.09
CA GLN A 81 -0.31 0.08 -2.90
C GLN A 81 -0.67 1.25 -1.96
N TYR A 82 -0.74 0.93 -0.67
CA TYR A 82 -0.98 1.87 0.41
C TYR A 82 0.14 1.76 1.42
N ASP A 83 0.76 2.89 1.73
CA ASP A 83 1.84 2.98 2.71
C ASP A 83 1.27 3.47 4.04
N VAL A 84 1.65 2.81 5.13
CA VAL A 84 1.15 3.08 6.48
C VAL A 84 2.31 3.48 7.36
N HIS A 85 2.19 4.65 7.98
CA HIS A 85 3.17 5.18 8.93
C HIS A 85 2.58 5.29 10.32
N LEU A 86 3.29 4.75 11.32
CA LEU A 86 2.91 4.79 12.72
C LEU A 86 3.56 5.97 13.44
N HIS A 87 2.75 6.78 14.10
CA HIS A 87 3.23 7.88 14.94
C HIS A 87 3.36 7.47 16.41
N LYS A 88 4.22 8.19 17.14
CA LYS A 88 4.41 8.00 18.58
C LYS A 88 3.16 8.26 19.41
N ASP A 89 2.27 9.13 18.92
CA ASP A 89 0.99 9.43 19.55
C ASP A 89 -0.10 8.38 19.25
N LYS A 90 0.29 7.27 18.61
CA LYS A 90 -0.57 6.16 18.17
C LYS A 90 -1.55 6.53 17.06
N SER A 91 -1.40 7.71 16.45
CA SER A 91 -2.06 7.99 15.18
C SER A 91 -1.37 7.22 14.05
N VAL A 92 -2.12 7.03 12.96
CA VAL A 92 -1.65 6.33 11.77
C VAL A 92 -1.90 7.24 10.58
N GLU A 93 -0.87 7.44 9.77
CA GLU A 93 -1.02 8.04 8.46
C GLU A 93 -1.03 6.95 7.40
N ILE A 94 -1.93 7.08 6.44
CA ILE A 94 -2.00 6.18 5.30
C ILE A 94 -1.86 7.02 4.04
N PHE A 95 -0.94 6.61 3.18
CA PHE A 95 -0.61 7.29 1.94
C PHE A 95 -0.96 6.39 0.76
N ARG A 96 -1.41 7.01 -0.32
CA ARG A 96 -1.45 6.37 -1.64
C ARG A 96 -0.97 7.37 -2.69
N ILE A 97 -0.34 6.86 -3.74
CA ILE A 97 0.14 7.67 -4.86
C ILE A 97 -0.77 7.40 -6.05
N ARG A 98 -1.48 8.42 -6.53
CA ARG A 98 -2.34 8.35 -7.71
C ARG A 98 -1.98 9.48 -8.64
N ASP A 99 -1.73 9.15 -9.90
CA ASP A 99 -1.39 10.13 -10.95
C ASP A 99 -0.22 11.08 -10.60
N GLY A 100 0.72 10.60 -9.77
CA GLY A 100 1.86 11.39 -9.29
C GLY A 100 1.57 12.30 -8.10
N GLU A 101 0.32 12.32 -7.62
CA GLU A 101 -0.07 13.03 -6.40
C GLU A 101 -0.07 12.10 -5.18
N ILE A 102 0.38 12.63 -4.05
CA ILE A 102 0.34 11.92 -2.76
C ILE A 102 -0.96 12.30 -2.06
N GLU A 103 -1.84 11.32 -1.91
CA GLU A 103 -3.02 11.44 -1.07
C GLU A 103 -2.75 10.83 0.31
N ARG A 104 -3.20 11.52 1.35
CA ARG A 104 -3.03 11.12 2.75
C ARG A 104 -4.37 11.06 3.47
N THR A 105 -4.53 10.10 4.36
CA THR A 105 -5.55 10.10 5.42
C THR A 105 -4.86 9.91 6.77
N VAL A 106 -5.51 10.37 7.85
CA VAL A 106 -5.01 10.26 9.22
C VAL A 106 -6.07 9.58 10.06
N LEU A 107 -5.69 8.48 10.70
CA LEU A 107 -6.48 7.83 11.73
C LEU A 107 -5.93 8.25 13.09
N LEU A 108 -6.79 8.83 13.92
CA LEU A 108 -6.42 9.17 15.29
C LEU A 108 -6.33 7.88 16.13
N ALA A 109 -5.69 7.96 17.29
CA ALA A 109 -5.41 6.79 18.14
C ALA A 109 -6.61 5.87 18.42
N GLY A 110 -7.83 6.41 18.49
CA GLY A 110 -9.06 5.64 18.69
C GLY A 110 -9.42 4.72 17.51
N ASP A 111 -9.19 5.18 16.27
CA ASP A 111 -9.52 4.45 15.04
C ASP A 111 -8.32 3.65 14.50
N ALA A 112 -7.10 4.10 14.83
CA ALA A 112 -5.85 3.47 14.43
C ALA A 112 -5.71 2.03 14.97
N GLY A 113 -6.09 1.79 16.24
CA GLY A 113 -5.98 0.46 16.85
C GLY A 113 -6.78 -0.62 16.09
N PRO A 114 -8.11 -0.47 15.94
CA PRO A 114 -8.93 -1.41 15.18
C PRO A 114 -8.46 -1.61 13.73
N PHE A 115 -8.02 -0.53 13.07
CA PHE A 115 -7.45 -0.62 11.74
C PHE A 115 -6.20 -1.51 11.70
N LEU A 116 -5.24 -1.26 12.60
CA LEU A 116 -4.00 -2.02 12.68
C LEU A 116 -4.25 -3.49 13.03
N GLU A 117 -5.18 -3.78 13.94
CA GLU A 117 -5.57 -5.16 14.27
C GLU A 117 -6.14 -5.89 13.06
N LEU A 118 -7.04 -5.25 12.30
CA LEU A 118 -7.62 -5.83 11.10
C LEU A 118 -6.56 -6.07 10.02
N MET A 119 -5.70 -5.09 9.78
CA MET A 119 -4.64 -5.13 8.77
C MET A 119 -3.55 -6.15 9.11
N THR A 120 -3.20 -6.35 10.37
CA THR A 120 -2.12 -7.27 10.78
C THR A 120 -2.63 -8.63 11.26
N GLY A 121 -3.95 -8.85 11.23
CA GLY A 121 -4.57 -10.03 11.81
C GLY A 121 -4.34 -10.16 13.33
N GLY A 122 -4.11 -9.04 14.02
CA GLY A 122 -3.81 -8.97 15.45
C GLY A 122 -2.38 -9.39 15.84
N LYS A 123 -1.48 -9.57 14.87
CA LYS A 123 -0.10 -10.05 15.11
C LYS A 123 0.93 -8.94 15.29
N MET A 124 0.52 -7.75 15.76
CA MET A 124 1.49 -6.68 16.00
C MET A 124 2.49 -7.09 17.08
N GLU A 125 3.78 -7.08 16.72
CA GLU A 125 4.86 -7.14 17.71
C GLU A 125 4.76 -5.88 18.58
N ARG A 126 4.54 -6.10 19.88
CA ARG A 126 4.53 -5.03 20.89
C ARG A 126 5.93 -4.54 21.20
#